data_AF-A0A452YUF4-F1
#
_entry.id   AF-A0A452YUF4-F1
#
_cell.length_a   1.000
_cell.length_b   1.000
_cell.length_c   1.000
_cell.angle_alpha   90.00
_cell.angle_beta   90.00
_cell.angle_gamma   90.00
#
_symmetry.space_group_name_H-M   'P 1'
#
loop_
_entity.id
_entity.type
_entity.pdbx_description
1 polymer ?
#
loop_
_entity_poly.entity_id
_entity_poly.type
_entity_poly.pdbx_seq_one_letter_code
_entity_poly.pdbx_strand_id
1 'polypeptide(L)'
;DMYIGSFDDDFDSLLSEIGKEISMADIITELGYGCTADIAHCKDTLSLFEPLDDLGISKLLGAVVTTAAGLGEAHNTYSTFISAFGNSQTNDSFQSTAWDINVLVDSINEIAPRTNWTSVMENLDHEGFSIPDEGAFRLLMSIYSRACRVCTCVIVPGTELTKFLSV
;
A
#
# COMPACT_ATOMS: atom_id res chain seq x y z
N ASP A 1 -46.36 -10.91 22.87
CA ASP A 1 -45.00 -11.35 23.21
C ASP A 1 -44.64 -12.59 22.41
N MET A 2 -43.57 -12.67 21.65
CA MET A 2 -42.39 -11.81 21.41
C MET A 2 -41.66 -12.41 20.18
N TYR A 3 -40.61 -11.75 19.68
CA TYR A 3 -39.64 -12.19 18.66
C TYR A 3 -39.91 -11.85 17.19
N ILE A 4 -39.94 -10.55 16.86
CA ILE A 4 -39.47 -10.04 15.56
C ILE A 4 -38.62 -8.80 15.88
N GLY A 5 -37.36 -9.01 16.29
CA GLY A 5 -36.54 -7.88 16.73
C GLY A 5 -35.05 -8.18 16.94
N SER A 6 -34.48 -9.23 16.33
CA SER A 6 -33.01 -9.41 16.36
C SER A 6 -32.38 -9.93 15.07
N PHE A 7 -33.15 -10.21 14.01
CA PHE A 7 -32.57 -10.83 12.81
C PHE A 7 -31.77 -9.84 11.95
N ASP A 8 -32.16 -8.56 11.97
CA ASP A 8 -31.52 -7.52 11.17
C ASP A 8 -30.18 -7.08 11.80
N ASP A 9 -30.11 -6.97 13.12
CA ASP A 9 -28.86 -6.62 13.83
C ASP A 9 -27.78 -7.71 13.67
N ASP A 10 -28.19 -8.99 13.70
CA ASP A 10 -27.28 -10.13 13.52
C ASP A 10 -26.74 -10.19 12.08
N PHE A 11 -27.56 -9.85 11.08
CA PHE A 11 -27.16 -9.83 9.67
C PHE A 11 -26.24 -8.65 9.35
N ASP A 12 -26.54 -7.45 9.86
CA ASP A 12 -25.69 -6.27 9.69
C ASP A 12 -24.35 -6.43 10.44
N SER A 13 -24.35 -7.07 11.61
CA SER A 13 -23.12 -7.42 12.32
C SER A 13 -22.28 -8.42 11.51
N LEU A 14 -22.91 -9.42 10.89
CA LEU A 14 -22.20 -10.40 10.07
C LEU A 14 -21.65 -9.79 8.77
N LEU A 15 -22.40 -8.89 8.12
CA LEU A 15 -21.92 -8.08 7.00
C LEU A 15 -20.75 -7.17 7.40
N SER A 16 -20.80 -6.57 8.59
CA SER A 16 -19.69 -5.76 9.12
C SER A 16 -18.46 -6.61 9.45
N GLU A 17 -18.64 -7.84 9.94
CA GLU A 17 -17.57 -8.81 10.21
C GLU A 17 -16.88 -9.25 8.90
N ILE A 18 -17.66 -9.58 7.87
CA ILE A 18 -17.14 -9.94 6.54
C ILE A 18 -16.46 -8.74 5.86
N GLY A 19 -17.03 -7.54 6.00
CA GLY A 19 -16.44 -6.30 5.49
C GLY A 19 -15.15 -5.90 6.21
N LYS A 20 -14.99 -6.30 7.49
CA LYS A 20 -13.73 -6.13 8.24
C LYS A 20 -12.64 -7.10 7.81
N GLU A 21 -12.98 -8.18 7.12
CA GLU A 21 -12.05 -9.24 6.76
C GLU A 21 -11.25 -8.94 5.49
N ILE A 22 -11.59 -7.87 4.74
CA ILE A 22 -10.84 -7.42 3.58
C ILE A 22 -9.81 -6.38 4.03
N SER A 23 -8.55 -6.77 4.13
CA SER A 23 -7.49 -5.84 4.53
C SER A 23 -7.00 -4.99 3.35
N MET A 24 -6.41 -3.84 3.65
CA MET A 24 -5.71 -3.02 2.66
C MET A 24 -4.63 -3.83 1.92
N ALA A 25 -3.96 -4.74 2.63
CA ALA A 25 -2.95 -5.60 2.05
C ALA A 25 -3.55 -6.53 0.99
N ASP A 26 -4.75 -7.08 1.23
CA ASP A 26 -5.44 -7.94 0.26
C ASP A 26 -5.83 -7.15 -1.00
N ILE A 27 -6.41 -5.96 -0.83
CA ILE A 27 -6.80 -5.10 -1.97
C ILE A 27 -5.58 -4.68 -2.79
N ILE A 28 -4.50 -4.26 -2.14
CA ILE A 28 -3.26 -3.86 -2.83
C ILE A 28 -2.60 -5.06 -3.50
N THR A 29 -2.71 -6.25 -2.91
CA THR A 29 -2.22 -7.49 -3.49
C THR A 29 -2.98 -7.86 -4.76
N GLU A 30 -4.31 -7.72 -4.73
CA GLU A 30 -5.19 -8.00 -5.87
C GLU A 30 -5.09 -6.96 -6.99
N LEU A 31 -4.92 -5.67 -6.65
CA LEU A 31 -4.74 -4.60 -7.65
C LEU A 31 -3.35 -4.64 -8.31
N GLY A 32 -2.33 -5.07 -7.56
CA GLY A 32 -0.95 -5.12 -8.00
C GLY A 32 -0.46 -3.78 -8.56
N TYR A 33 0.40 -3.85 -9.57
CA TYR A 33 1.07 -2.69 -10.16
C TYR A 33 0.13 -1.60 -10.69
N GLY A 34 -1.12 -1.96 -11.05
CA GLY A 34 -2.14 -1.02 -11.52
C GLY A 34 -2.48 0.06 -10.50
N CYS A 35 -2.35 -0.23 -9.20
CA CYS A 35 -2.56 0.75 -8.13
C CYS A 35 -1.61 1.97 -8.23
N THR A 36 -0.48 1.83 -8.93
CA THR A 36 0.49 2.92 -9.18
C THR A 36 0.49 3.44 -10.62
N ALA A 37 -0.63 3.30 -11.35
CA ALA A 37 -0.75 3.82 -12.72
C ALA A 37 -0.61 5.35 -12.81
N ASP A 38 -1.23 6.08 -11.87
CA ASP A 38 -1.06 7.52 -11.70
C ASP A 38 -1.44 7.96 -10.27
N ILE A 39 -1.03 9.19 -9.91
CA ILE A 39 -1.19 9.73 -8.56
C ILE A 39 -2.67 9.87 -8.17
N ALA A 40 -3.54 10.28 -9.08
CA ALA A 40 -4.95 10.48 -8.73
C ALA A 40 -5.62 9.16 -8.36
N HIS A 41 -5.42 8.11 -9.16
CA HIS A 41 -5.98 6.79 -8.88
C HIS A 41 -5.36 6.12 -7.66
N CYS A 42 -4.04 6.26 -7.49
CA CYS A 42 -3.36 5.72 -6.32
C CYS A 42 -3.92 6.36 -5.04
N LYS A 43 -4.12 7.68 -5.04
CA LYS A 43 -4.75 8.39 -3.93
C LYS A 43 -6.18 7.95 -3.68
N ASP A 44 -7.01 7.89 -4.73
CA ASP A 44 -8.41 7.46 -4.58
C ASP A 44 -8.50 6.05 -3.96
N THR A 45 -7.61 5.16 -4.37
CA THR A 45 -7.50 3.80 -3.81
C THR A 45 -7.06 3.84 -2.35
N LEU A 46 -6.01 4.59 -2.02
CA LEU A 46 -5.48 4.67 -0.66
C LEU A 46 -6.42 5.40 0.31
N SER A 47 -7.22 6.35 -0.18
CA SER A 47 -8.23 7.07 0.60
C SER A 47 -9.37 6.18 1.10
N LEU A 48 -9.56 4.98 0.53
CA LEU A 48 -10.49 3.98 1.05
C LEU A 48 -10.12 3.50 2.45
N PHE A 49 -8.88 3.74 2.90
CA PHE A 49 -8.34 3.21 4.15
C PHE A 49 -7.94 4.29 5.16
N GLU A 50 -8.51 5.50 5.05
CA GLU A 50 -8.23 6.57 5.99
C GLU A 50 -8.78 6.29 7.40
N PRO A 51 -8.06 6.69 8.47
CA PRO A 51 -6.77 7.38 8.44
C PRO A 51 -5.58 6.45 8.15
N LEU A 52 -4.72 6.87 7.22
CA LEU A 52 -3.47 6.17 6.91
C LEU A 52 -2.40 6.55 7.94
N ASP A 53 -2.35 5.83 9.05
CA ASP A 53 -1.32 5.99 10.09
C ASP A 53 -0.02 5.25 9.72
N ASP A 54 1.06 5.48 10.50
CA ASP A 54 2.37 4.89 10.21
C ASP A 54 2.32 3.34 10.14
N LEU A 55 1.47 2.70 10.94
CA LEU A 55 1.26 1.26 10.93
C LEU A 55 0.48 0.79 9.68
N GLY A 56 -0.56 1.51 9.28
CA GLY A 56 -1.31 1.27 8.05
C GLY A 56 -0.42 1.38 6.82
N ILE A 57 0.45 2.41 6.78
CA ILE A 57 1.45 2.58 5.72
C ILE A 57 2.47 1.45 5.74
N SER A 58 2.91 1.00 6.92
CA SER A 58 3.81 -0.15 7.02
C SER A 58 3.19 -1.43 6.41
N LYS A 59 1.92 -1.71 6.72
CA LYS A 59 1.19 -2.86 6.16
C LYS A 59 1.01 -2.74 4.65
N LEU A 60 0.74 -1.52 4.15
CA LEU A 60 0.70 -1.21 2.72
C LEU A 60 2.03 -1.53 2.04
N LEU A 61 3.15 -1.07 2.60
CA LEU A 61 4.48 -1.38 2.07
C LEU A 61 4.76 -2.88 2.09
N GLY A 62 4.31 -3.57 3.15
CA GLY A 62 4.33 -5.03 3.22
C GLY A 62 3.69 -5.68 2.01
N ALA A 63 2.45 -5.30 1.67
CA ALA A 63 1.73 -5.82 0.52
C ALA A 63 2.41 -5.48 -0.82
N VAL A 64 2.92 -4.25 -0.98
CA VAL A 64 3.65 -3.82 -2.18
C VAL A 64 4.93 -4.65 -2.39
N VAL A 65 5.63 -4.96 -1.31
CA VAL A 65 6.91 -5.69 -1.38
C VAL A 65 6.69 -7.18 -1.60
N THR A 66 5.66 -7.78 -1.00
CA THR A 66 5.34 -9.20 -1.20
C THR A 66 4.79 -9.47 -2.59
N THR A 67 4.01 -8.55 -3.15
CA THR A 67 3.48 -8.64 -4.53
C THR A 67 4.54 -8.55 -5.63
N ALA A 68 5.67 -7.90 -5.34
CA ALA A 68 6.77 -7.80 -6.30
C ALA A 68 7.38 -9.16 -6.67
N ALA A 69 7.30 -10.14 -5.76
CA ALA A 69 7.72 -11.51 -5.99
C ALA A 69 6.53 -12.37 -6.45
N GLY A 70 6.23 -12.37 -7.74
CA GLY A 70 5.33 -13.39 -8.32
C GLY A 70 4.10 -12.87 -9.07
N LEU A 71 3.98 -11.58 -9.32
CA LEU A 71 2.92 -11.03 -10.20
C LEU A 71 3.19 -11.27 -11.70
N GLY A 72 3.61 -12.49 -12.04
CA GLY A 72 3.83 -12.93 -13.42
C GLY A 72 2.53 -13.13 -14.22
N GLU A 73 1.37 -13.18 -13.58
CA GLU A 73 0.09 -13.53 -14.24
C GLU A 73 -1.16 -12.84 -13.66
N ALA A 74 -1.05 -11.70 -12.94
CA ALA A 74 -2.27 -10.98 -12.53
C ALA A 74 -2.84 -10.16 -13.71
N HIS A 75 -3.53 -10.86 -14.60
CA HIS A 75 -4.29 -10.27 -15.69
C HIS A 75 -5.70 -9.96 -15.18
N ASN A 76 -6.17 -8.73 -15.40
CA ASN A 76 -7.55 -8.23 -15.35
C ASN A 76 -8.23 -7.86 -14.00
N THR A 77 -7.70 -8.22 -12.81
CA THR A 77 -8.37 -7.85 -11.54
C THR A 77 -8.48 -6.34 -11.35
N TYR A 78 -7.41 -5.59 -11.69
CA TYR A 78 -7.39 -4.13 -11.64
C TYR A 78 -8.49 -3.49 -12.51
N SER A 79 -8.66 -3.94 -13.74
CA SER A 79 -9.70 -3.41 -14.64
C SER A 79 -11.12 -3.63 -14.11
N THR A 80 -11.39 -4.80 -13.51
CA THR A 80 -12.69 -5.10 -12.91
C THR A 80 -12.95 -4.21 -11.69
N PHE A 81 -11.95 -3.98 -10.85
CA PHE A 81 -12.07 -3.10 -9.69
C PHE A 81 -12.40 -1.65 -10.10
N ILE A 82 -11.62 -1.07 -11.00
CA ILE A 82 -11.85 0.32 -11.47
C ILE A 82 -13.24 0.51 -12.07
N SER A 83 -13.72 -0.51 -12.81
CA SER A 83 -15.06 -0.51 -13.40
C SER A 83 -16.17 -0.46 -12.33
N ALA A 84 -15.97 -1.13 -11.19
CA ALA A 84 -16.94 -1.15 -10.09
C ALA A 84 -16.95 0.16 -9.28
N PHE A 85 -15.81 0.84 -9.18
CA PHE A 85 -15.66 2.11 -8.44
C PHE A 85 -15.98 3.37 -9.26
N GLY A 86 -16.42 3.22 -10.51
CA GLY A 86 -17.05 4.30 -11.27
C GLY A 86 -16.15 5.11 -12.19
N ASN A 87 -14.89 4.71 -12.40
CA ASN A 87 -14.04 5.34 -13.40
C ASN A 87 -14.13 4.57 -14.73
N SER A 88 -14.88 5.11 -15.70
CA SER A 88 -15.15 4.48 -17.00
C SER A 88 -14.00 4.59 -18.01
N GLN A 89 -12.83 5.09 -17.60
CA GLN A 89 -11.63 5.12 -18.43
C GLN A 89 -10.79 3.86 -18.18
N THR A 90 -11.28 2.72 -18.63
CA THR A 90 -10.46 1.52 -18.72
C THR A 90 -9.54 1.67 -19.93
N ASN A 91 -8.30 2.12 -19.71
CA ASN A 91 -7.24 1.77 -20.66
C ASN A 91 -7.04 0.26 -20.52
N ASP A 92 -7.57 -0.50 -21.48
CA ASP A 92 -7.55 -1.97 -21.60
C ASP A 92 -6.13 -2.58 -21.70
N SER A 93 -5.08 -1.87 -21.25
CA SER A 93 -3.69 -2.25 -21.48
C SER A 93 -2.70 -1.80 -20.40
N PHE A 94 -3.13 -1.57 -19.15
CA PHE A 94 -2.16 -1.34 -18.07
C PHE A 94 -1.34 -2.61 -17.80
N GLN A 95 -0.24 -2.74 -18.54
CA GLN A 95 0.77 -3.78 -18.45
C GLN A 95 1.99 -3.26 -17.68
N SER A 96 1.77 -2.59 -16.54
CA SER A 96 2.90 -2.24 -15.70
C SER A 96 3.47 -3.53 -15.12
N THR A 97 4.76 -3.77 -15.32
CA THR A 97 5.46 -4.97 -14.83
C THR A 97 6.19 -4.72 -13.51
N ALA A 98 6.06 -3.51 -12.96
CA ALA A 98 6.67 -3.08 -11.71
C ALA A 98 5.84 -1.95 -11.05
N TRP A 99 6.04 -1.79 -9.74
CA TRP A 99 5.51 -0.68 -8.95
C TRP A 99 6.18 0.64 -9.31
N ASP A 100 5.40 1.70 -9.57
CA ASP A 100 5.95 3.06 -9.68
C ASP A 100 6.13 3.66 -8.28
N ILE A 101 7.38 3.66 -7.84
CA ILE A 101 7.78 4.16 -6.52
C ILE A 101 7.48 5.65 -6.35
N ASN A 102 7.58 6.46 -7.41
CA ASN A 102 7.30 7.88 -7.31
C ASN A 102 5.80 8.10 -7.09
N VAL A 103 4.96 7.44 -7.89
CA VAL A 103 3.51 7.51 -7.74
C VAL A 103 3.08 7.04 -6.35
N LEU A 104 3.60 5.91 -5.88
CA LEU A 104 3.27 5.37 -4.55
C LEU A 104 3.61 6.36 -3.43
N VAL A 105 4.86 6.83 -3.39
CA VAL A 105 5.34 7.69 -2.31
C VAL A 105 4.71 9.08 -2.36
N ASP A 106 4.57 9.66 -3.56
CA ASP A 106 3.96 10.98 -3.73
C ASP A 106 2.48 10.94 -3.33
N SER A 107 1.77 9.87 -3.69
CA SER A 107 0.39 9.66 -3.26
C SER A 107 0.29 9.57 -1.74
N ILE A 108 1.06 8.70 -1.08
CA ILE A 108 1.06 8.58 0.38
C ILE A 108 1.36 9.92 1.07
N ASN A 109 2.33 10.69 0.58
CA ASN A 109 2.66 11.99 1.17
C ASN A 109 1.56 13.05 0.95
N GLU A 110 0.76 12.95 -0.11
CA GLU A 110 -0.35 13.88 -0.34
C GLU A 110 -1.56 13.61 0.57
N ILE A 111 -1.89 12.34 0.84
CA ILE A 111 -2.99 11.95 1.75
C ILE A 111 -2.56 11.95 3.22
N ALA A 112 -1.31 11.58 3.52
CA ALA A 112 -0.75 11.54 4.85
C ALA A 112 0.53 12.40 4.95
N PRO A 113 0.43 13.74 4.85
CA PRO A 113 1.60 14.64 4.82
C PRO A 113 2.41 14.69 6.12
N ARG A 114 1.90 14.07 7.19
CA ARG A 114 2.57 13.97 8.50
C ARG A 114 3.21 12.60 8.75
N THR A 115 3.25 11.74 7.74
CA THR A 115 3.84 10.40 7.83
C THR A 115 5.26 10.49 8.36
N ASN A 116 5.55 9.73 9.43
CA ASN A 116 6.91 9.56 9.90
C ASN A 116 7.48 8.29 9.26
N TRP A 117 8.20 8.45 8.15
CA TRP A 117 8.78 7.32 7.42
C TRP A 117 9.77 6.49 8.25
N THR A 118 10.38 7.04 9.30
CA THR A 118 11.17 6.23 10.25
C THR A 118 10.28 5.31 11.06
N SER A 119 9.18 5.84 11.63
CA SER A 119 8.17 5.05 12.36
C SER A 119 7.52 4.00 11.45
N VAL A 120 7.21 4.34 10.19
CA VAL A 120 6.72 3.36 9.19
C VAL A 120 7.67 2.18 9.06
N MET A 121 8.99 2.42 8.92
CA MET A 121 9.97 1.35 8.80
C MET A 121 10.15 0.56 10.09
N GLU A 122 10.05 1.21 11.25
CA GLU A 122 10.10 0.55 12.56
C GLU A 122 8.92 -0.40 12.76
N ASN A 123 7.75 -0.09 12.19
CA ASN A 123 6.54 -0.92 12.27
C ASN A 123 6.51 -2.08 11.25
N LEU A 124 7.51 -2.22 10.38
CA LEU A 124 7.56 -3.33 9.40
C LEU A 124 7.72 -4.70 10.06
N ASP A 125 8.16 -4.76 11.32
CA ASP A 125 8.26 -6.00 12.10
C ASP A 125 6.90 -6.54 12.60
N HIS A 126 5.80 -6.01 12.06
CA HIS A 126 4.45 -6.50 12.34
C HIS A 126 4.26 -7.96 11.93
N GLU A 127 3.31 -8.63 12.59
CA GLU A 127 2.95 -10.01 12.28
C GLU A 127 2.56 -10.16 10.79
N GLY A 128 3.05 -11.23 10.16
CA GLY A 128 2.79 -11.55 8.75
C GLY A 128 3.70 -10.85 7.72
N PHE A 129 4.52 -9.87 8.12
CA PHE A 129 5.48 -9.27 7.21
C PHE A 129 6.61 -10.25 6.86
N SER A 130 6.92 -10.37 5.57
CA SER A 130 8.08 -11.12 5.10
C SER A 130 8.60 -10.52 3.80
N ILE A 131 9.90 -10.67 3.56
CA ILE A 131 10.55 -10.25 2.33
C ILE A 131 10.90 -11.51 1.54
N PRO A 132 10.20 -11.80 0.43
CA PRO A 132 10.30 -13.09 -0.26
C PRO A 132 11.63 -13.29 -0.98
N ASP A 133 12.22 -12.23 -1.55
CA ASP A 133 13.48 -12.31 -2.29
C ASP A 133 14.28 -11.00 -2.27
N GLU A 134 15.43 -11.01 -2.95
CA GLU A 134 16.32 -9.85 -3.07
C GLU A 134 15.65 -8.68 -3.84
N GLY A 135 14.79 -8.98 -4.82
CA GLY A 135 14.06 -7.98 -5.60
C GLY A 135 13.08 -7.20 -4.73
N ALA A 136 12.31 -7.91 -3.91
CA ALA A 136 11.42 -7.35 -2.92
C ALA A 136 12.18 -6.46 -1.91
N PHE A 137 13.34 -6.91 -1.43
CA PHE A 137 14.19 -6.10 -0.56
C PHE A 137 14.68 -4.81 -1.24
N ARG A 138 15.12 -4.90 -2.51
CA ARG A 138 15.55 -3.74 -3.30
C ARG A 138 14.41 -2.75 -3.54
N LEU A 139 13.19 -3.25 -3.76
CA LEU A 139 12.00 -2.40 -3.89
C LEU A 139 11.73 -1.64 -2.59
N LEU A 140 11.71 -2.33 -1.45
CA LEU A 140 11.52 -1.71 -0.13
C LEU A 140 12.54 -0.60 0.13
N MET A 141 13.82 -0.87 -0.13
CA MET A 141 14.89 0.13 0.05
C MET A 141 14.76 1.30 -0.91
N SER A 142 14.25 1.08 -2.11
CA SER A 142 14.02 2.14 -3.09
C SER A 142 12.85 3.04 -2.69
N ILE A 143 11.78 2.46 -2.14
CA ILE A 143 10.65 3.20 -1.54
C ILE A 143 11.14 4.06 -0.39
N TYR A 144 11.85 3.47 0.58
CA TYR A 144 12.37 4.20 1.72
C TYR A 144 13.31 5.33 1.30
N SER A 145 14.20 5.08 0.33
CA SER A 145 15.09 6.10 -0.23
C SER A 145 14.32 7.26 -0.88
N ARG A 146 13.24 6.98 -1.64
CA ARG A 146 12.38 8.01 -2.23
C ARG A 146 11.62 8.81 -1.17
N ALA A 147 11.03 8.14 -0.19
CA ALA A 147 10.34 8.77 0.93
C ALA A 147 11.25 9.69 1.74
N CYS A 148 12.48 9.23 1.99
CA CYS A 148 13.48 9.99 2.72
C CYS A 148 14.27 10.98 1.85
N ARG A 149 13.99 11.15 0.54
CA ARG A 149 14.72 12.12 -0.30
C ARG A 149 14.44 13.58 0.03
N VAL A 150 13.54 13.86 0.97
CA VAL A 150 13.47 15.16 1.67
C VAL A 150 14.63 15.34 2.67
N CYS A 151 15.31 14.25 3.05
CA CYS A 151 16.59 14.24 3.77
C CYS A 151 17.74 14.04 2.76
N THR A 152 18.58 15.05 2.60
CA THR A 152 19.77 14.98 1.76
C THR A 152 20.74 13.96 2.36
N CYS A 153 20.94 12.83 1.67
CA CYS A 153 21.99 11.89 2.03
C CYS A 153 23.36 12.55 1.76
N VAL A 154 23.96 13.17 2.78
CA VAL A 154 25.36 13.60 2.70
C VAL A 154 26.22 12.36 2.94
N ILE A 155 26.74 11.79 1.86
CA ILE A 155 27.81 10.79 1.95
C ILE A 155 29.05 11.51 2.49
N VAL A 156 29.37 11.30 3.77
CA VAL A 156 30.65 11.75 4.33
C VAL A 156 31.72 10.76 3.84
N PRO A 157 32.71 11.20 3.03
CA PRO A 157 33.75 10.29 2.55
C PRO A 157 34.65 9.89 3.73
N GLY A 158 34.68 8.61 4.09
CA GLY A 158 35.68 8.05 5.03
C GLY A 158 35.17 7.24 6.22
N THR A 159 33.88 6.93 6.32
CA THR A 159 33.37 6.04 7.39
C THR A 159 32.47 4.95 6.82
N GLU A 160 32.81 3.67 7.07
CA GLU A 160 32.03 2.48 6.66
C GLU A 160 30.68 2.31 7.40
N LEU A 161 30.15 3.36 8.04
CA LEU A 161 28.85 3.31 8.68
C LEU A 161 28.09 4.59 8.35
N THR A 162 27.12 4.46 7.45
CA THR A 162 26.15 5.49 7.09
C THR A 162 25.40 5.91 8.35
N LYS A 163 25.75 7.06 8.93
CA LYS A 163 24.94 7.67 9.99
C LYS A 163 23.77 8.42 9.35
N PHE A 164 22.57 7.98 9.65
CA PHE A 164 21.34 8.72 9.39
C PHE A 164 21.31 9.94 10.32
N LEU A 165 21.28 11.15 9.77
CA LEU A 165 20.95 12.37 10.50
C LEU A 165 19.56 12.79 10.05
N SER A 166 18.60 12.72 10.97
CA SER A 166 17.29 13.37 10.86
C SER A 166 17.51 14.86 11.12
N VAL A 167 17.10 15.71 10.18
CA VAL A 167 17.03 17.19 10.36
C VAL A 167 15.61 17.54 10.76
#